data_AF-A0A3D0N876-F1
#
_entry.id   AF-A0A3D0N876-F1
#
_cell.length_a   1.000
_cell.length_b   1.000
_cell.length_c   1.000
_cell.angle_alpha   90.00
_cell.angle_beta   90.00
_cell.angle_gamma   90.00
#
_symmetry.space_group_name_H-M   'P 1'
#
loop_
_entity.id
_entity.type
_entity.pdbx_description
1 polymer ?
#
loop_
_entity_poly.entity_id
_entity_poly.type
_entity_poly.pdbx_seq_one_letter_code
_entity_poly.pdbx_strand_id
1 'polypeptide(L)'
;MRIDSGVMPLAVRQPVAQERAAEALRPLKPLDLSCAQPPERASFGDFLREALGRVNEAQTTADAAVQRVATGEADDLHEAIIALEKADLTLRLTSQVTQRAVEAYKEISRVQI
;
A
#
# COMPACT_ATOMS: atom_id res chain seq x y z
N MET A 1 -5.80 -3.44 88.40
CA MET A 1 -5.83 -2.42 87.31
C MET A 1 -5.92 -3.20 86.00
N ARG A 2 -6.98 -2.95 85.21
CA ARG A 2 -7.45 -3.72 84.04
C ARG A 2 -6.39 -3.90 82.94
N ILE A 3 -6.33 -5.08 82.30
CA ILE A 3 -6.24 -5.29 80.84
C ILE A 3 -6.85 -6.65 80.50
N ASP A 4 -7.93 -6.67 79.72
CA ASP A 4 -8.30 -7.66 78.68
C ASP A 4 -9.59 -7.11 78.05
N SER A 5 -9.54 -6.50 76.86
CA SER A 5 -9.37 -7.14 75.55
C SER A 5 -10.53 -8.07 75.22
N GLY A 6 -11.18 -7.78 74.10
CA GLY A 6 -12.03 -8.72 73.41
C GLY A 6 -13.45 -8.23 73.16
N VAL A 7 -13.80 -8.26 71.87
CA VAL A 7 -15.11 -8.71 71.35
C VAL A 7 -16.23 -7.66 71.48
N MET A 8 -16.94 -7.20 70.45
CA MET A 8 -17.16 -7.59 69.05
C MET A 8 -17.99 -6.45 68.39
N PRO A 9 -18.31 -6.52 67.08
CA PRO A 9 -18.56 -5.38 66.21
C PRO A 9 -20.02 -4.94 66.23
N LEU A 10 -20.26 -3.69 65.83
CA LEU A 10 -21.55 -3.25 65.30
C LEU A 10 -21.29 -2.44 64.03
N ALA A 11 -21.55 -3.09 62.90
CA ALA A 11 -21.75 -2.43 61.63
C ALA A 11 -22.88 -1.40 61.76
N VAL A 12 -22.71 -0.22 61.15
CA VAL A 12 -23.74 0.57 60.46
C VAL A 12 -23.09 1.90 60.06
N ARG A 13 -22.75 2.01 58.78
CA ARG A 13 -22.87 3.19 57.91
C ARG A 13 -22.03 2.98 56.64
N GLN A 14 -22.63 2.39 55.62
CA GLN A 14 -22.47 2.93 54.27
C GLN A 14 -23.58 3.99 54.08
N PRO A 15 -23.49 4.98 53.15
CA PRO A 15 -22.60 5.04 51.98
C PRO A 15 -21.94 6.42 51.75
N VAL A 16 -20.63 6.49 51.54
CA VAL A 16 -20.01 7.54 50.73
C VAL A 16 -19.36 6.88 49.53
N ALA A 17 -20.17 6.78 48.48
CA ALA A 17 -19.73 6.46 47.15
C ALA A 17 -18.81 7.59 46.65
N GLN A 18 -17.50 7.52 46.91
CA GLN A 18 -16.52 8.25 46.10
C GLN A 18 -15.07 7.76 46.30
N GLU A 19 -14.80 6.47 46.08
CA GLU A 19 -13.41 5.97 46.02
C GLU A 19 -13.21 5.03 44.81
N ARG A 20 -13.65 5.48 43.63
CA ARG A 20 -13.41 4.81 42.33
C ARG A 20 -12.79 5.72 41.28
N ALA A 21 -11.85 6.58 41.65
CA ALA A 21 -11.25 7.52 40.70
C ALA A 21 -9.73 7.73 40.84
N ALA A 22 -8.97 6.75 41.36
CA ALA A 22 -7.52 6.90 41.48
C ALA A 22 -6.69 5.66 41.10
N GLU A 23 -7.24 4.73 40.30
CA GLU A 23 -6.48 3.59 39.74
C GLU A 23 -6.41 3.69 38.20
N ALA A 24 -5.97 4.84 37.68
CA ALA A 24 -5.87 5.12 36.25
C ALA A 24 -4.46 5.57 35.81
N LEU A 25 -3.42 5.05 36.47
CA LEU A 25 -2.07 5.06 35.91
C LEU A 25 -1.46 3.67 36.01
N ARG A 26 -1.91 2.80 35.11
CA ARG A 26 -1.09 1.66 34.68
C ARG A 26 0.22 2.23 34.12
N PRO A 27 1.40 1.77 34.57
CA PRO A 27 2.64 2.15 33.90
C PRO A 27 2.50 1.69 32.44
N LEU A 28 2.72 2.61 31.51
CA LEU A 28 2.73 2.33 30.09
C LEU A 28 3.67 1.16 29.85
N LYS A 29 3.10 0.01 29.47
CA LYS A 29 3.84 -1.06 28.81
C LYS A 29 4.67 -0.36 27.72
N PRO A 30 6.01 -0.47 27.71
CA PRO A 30 6.76 0.10 26.61
C PRO A 30 6.15 -0.48 25.33
N LEU A 31 5.73 0.41 24.43
CA LEU A 31 5.49 0.03 23.06
C LEU A 31 6.81 -0.61 22.63
N ASP A 32 6.81 -1.92 22.57
CA ASP A 32 7.71 -2.68 21.73
C ASP A 32 7.44 -2.18 20.31
N LEU A 33 8.07 -1.06 19.97
CA LEU A 33 8.38 -0.70 18.61
C LEU A 33 9.53 -1.63 18.20
N SER A 34 9.33 -2.95 18.31
CA SER A 34 9.98 -3.84 17.37
C SER A 34 9.50 -3.34 16.02
N CYS A 35 10.38 -2.57 15.39
CA CYS A 35 10.23 -2.00 14.09
C CYS A 35 9.55 -3.07 13.24
N ALA A 36 8.27 -2.83 12.96
CA ALA A 36 7.64 -3.35 11.77
C ALA A 36 8.70 -3.18 10.68
N GLN A 37 9.16 -4.31 10.17
CA GLN A 37 10.08 -4.37 9.03
C GLN A 37 9.64 -3.27 8.07
N PRO A 38 10.54 -2.36 7.65
CA PRO A 38 10.16 -1.36 6.68
C PRO A 38 9.47 -2.13 5.54
N PRO A 39 8.22 -1.78 5.15
CA PRO A 39 7.59 -2.45 4.04
C PRO A 39 8.61 -2.36 2.93
N GLU A 40 9.05 -3.52 2.44
CA GLU A 40 10.03 -3.65 1.39
C GLU A 40 9.61 -2.65 0.31
N ARG A 41 10.32 -1.53 0.22
CA ARG A 41 9.90 -0.42 -0.63
C ARG A 41 10.01 -0.99 -2.03
N ALA A 42 8.88 -1.38 -2.62
CA ALA A 42 8.82 -1.94 -3.97
C ALA A 42 9.75 -1.12 -4.85
N SER A 43 10.81 -1.75 -5.35
CA SER A 43 11.86 -1.04 -6.04
C SER A 43 11.30 -0.55 -7.37
N PHE A 44 11.90 0.50 -7.93
CA PHE A 44 11.56 0.93 -9.30
C PHE A 44 11.70 -0.24 -10.30
N GLY A 45 12.61 -1.18 -10.03
CA GLY A 45 12.77 -2.41 -10.82
C GLY A 45 11.57 -3.35 -10.74
N ASP A 46 10.90 -3.44 -9.58
CA ASP A 46 9.67 -4.23 -9.42
C ASP A 46 8.51 -3.60 -10.20
N PHE A 47 8.38 -2.27 -10.13
CA PHE A 47 7.38 -1.54 -10.91
C PHE A 47 7.62 -1.68 -12.43
N LEU A 48 8.88 -1.59 -12.87
CA LEU A 48 9.23 -1.78 -14.28
C LEU A 48 8.95 -3.21 -14.74
N ARG A 49 9.25 -4.21 -13.90
CA ARG A 49 8.98 -5.63 -14.20
C ARG A 49 7.48 -5.90 -14.29
N GLU A 50 6.69 -5.30 -13.40
CA GLU A 50 5.23 -5.39 -13.44
C GLU A 50 4.66 -4.69 -14.68
N ALA A 51 5.16 -3.51 -15.04
CA ALA A 51 4.75 -2.80 -16.24
C ALA A 51 5.07 -3.59 -17.52
N LEU A 52 6.25 -4.20 -17.59
CA LEU A 52 6.63 -5.09 -18.70
C LEU A 52 5.72 -6.34 -18.76
N GLY A 53 5.35 -6.91 -17.61
CA GLY A 53 4.38 -8.00 -17.55
C GLY A 53 3.00 -7.59 -18.10
N ARG A 54 2.52 -6.40 -17.72
CA ARG A 54 1.24 -5.85 -18.22
C ARG A 54 1.26 -5.60 -19.72
N VAL A 55 2.38 -5.14 -20.29
CA VAL A 55 2.53 -4.98 -21.74
C VAL A 55 2.47 -6.33 -22.46
N ASN A 56 3.08 -7.37 -21.91
CA ASN A 56 3.05 -8.73 -22.48
C ASN A 56 1.62 -9.32 -22.48
N GLU A 57 0.86 -9.11 -21.41
CA GLU A 57 -0.57 -9.48 -21.36
C GLU A 57 -1.41 -8.69 -22.36
N ALA A 58 -1.17 -7.37 -22.47
CA ALA A 58 -1.87 -6.53 -23.43
C ALA A 58 -1.58 -6.95 -24.87
N GLN A 59 -0.34 -7.32 -25.19
CA GLN A 59 0.07 -7.83 -26.50
C GLN A 59 -0.65 -9.14 -26.84
N THR A 60 -0.63 -10.11 -25.91
CA THR A 60 -1.32 -11.40 -26.10
C THR A 60 -2.83 -11.22 -26.29
N THR A 61 -3.44 -10.31 -25.55
CA THR A 61 -4.87 -9.98 -25.66
C THR A 61 -5.18 -9.31 -27.00
N ALA A 62 -4.30 -8.42 -27.46
CA ALA A 62 -4.42 -7.77 -28.76
C ALA A 62 -4.31 -8.78 -29.91
N ASP A 63 -3.36 -9.71 -29.87
CA ASP A 63 -3.26 -10.78 -30.87
C ASP A 63 -4.54 -11.62 -30.95
N ALA A 64 -5.11 -11.98 -29.79
CA ALA A 64 -6.39 -12.70 -29.72
C ALA A 64 -7.58 -11.87 -30.23
N ALA A 65 -7.57 -10.55 -30.03
CA ALA A 65 -8.58 -9.65 -30.56
C ALA A 65 -8.45 -9.48 -32.08
N VAL A 66 -7.24 -9.28 -32.59
CA VAL A 66 -6.94 -9.18 -34.03
C VAL A 66 -7.35 -10.45 -34.75
N GLN A 67 -7.11 -11.62 -34.16
CA GLN A 67 -7.53 -12.89 -34.73
C GLN A 67 -9.07 -13.03 -34.83
N ARG A 68 -9.81 -12.48 -33.87
CA ARG A 68 -11.30 -12.43 -33.89
C ARG A 68 -11.84 -11.40 -34.88
N VAL A 69 -11.16 -10.27 -35.05
CA VAL A 69 -11.53 -9.26 -36.05
C VAL A 69 -11.27 -9.78 -37.47
N ALA A 70 -10.16 -10.51 -37.67
CA ALA A 70 -9.82 -11.13 -38.95
C ALA A 70 -10.80 -12.23 -39.39
N THR A 71 -11.55 -12.84 -38.44
CA THR A 71 -12.62 -13.80 -38.74
C THR A 71 -13.93 -13.17 -39.24
N GLY A 72 -14.01 -11.84 -39.33
CA GLY A 72 -15.07 -11.15 -40.09
C GLY A 72 -16.32 -10.74 -39.32
N GLU A 73 -16.24 -10.56 -38.00
CA GLU A 73 -17.36 -10.09 -37.16
C GLU A 73 -17.50 -8.54 -37.09
N ALA A 74 -16.93 -7.78 -38.04
CA ALA A 74 -16.66 -6.36 -37.82
C ALA A 74 -17.77 -5.40 -38.27
N ASP A 75 -18.56 -4.92 -37.30
CA ASP A 75 -19.20 -3.60 -37.30
C ASP A 75 -18.20 -2.48 -36.90
N ASP A 76 -16.96 -2.85 -36.50
CA ASP A 76 -16.04 -2.05 -35.68
C ASP A 76 -14.84 -1.41 -36.40
N LEU A 77 -14.87 -1.19 -37.72
CA LEU A 77 -13.76 -0.53 -38.45
C LEU A 77 -13.35 0.82 -37.82
N HIS A 78 -14.32 1.57 -37.32
CA HIS A 78 -14.08 2.85 -36.62
C HIS A 78 -13.33 2.64 -35.30
N GLU A 79 -13.70 1.60 -34.55
CA GLU A 79 -13.06 1.24 -33.29
C GLU A 79 -11.62 0.76 -33.52
N ALA A 80 -11.38 0.01 -34.60
CA ALA A 80 -10.04 -0.44 -34.99
C ALA A 80 -9.09 0.72 -35.31
N ILE A 81 -9.56 1.75 -36.03
CA ILE A 81 -8.76 2.95 -36.33
C ILE A 81 -8.48 3.74 -35.05
N ILE A 82 -9.48 3.91 -34.16
CA ILE A 82 -9.28 4.60 -32.86
C ILE A 82 -8.26 3.85 -31.99
N ALA A 83 -8.34 2.52 -31.96
CA ALA A 83 -7.39 1.69 -31.23
C ALA A 83 -5.97 1.85 -31.78
N LEU A 84 -5.82 1.90 -33.12
CA LEU A 84 -4.53 2.12 -33.78
C LEU A 84 -3.93 3.49 -33.46
N GLU A 85 -4.73 4.57 -33.54
CA GLU A 85 -4.30 5.94 -33.23
C GLU A 85 -3.82 6.05 -31.76
N LYS A 86 -4.57 5.43 -30.85
CA LYS A 86 -4.23 5.39 -29.41
C LYS A 86 -2.95 4.60 -29.16
N ALA A 87 -2.74 3.51 -29.88
CA ALA A 87 -1.53 2.69 -29.78
C ALA A 87 -0.29 3.47 -30.25
N ASP A 88 -0.37 4.14 -31.41
CA ASP A 88 0.73 4.99 -31.92
C ASP A 88 1.08 6.11 -30.94
N LEU A 89 0.09 6.83 -30.42
CA LEU A 89 0.31 7.89 -29.44
C LEU A 89 0.98 7.36 -28.16
N THR A 90 0.49 6.23 -27.64
CA THR A 90 1.03 5.59 -26.43
C THR A 90 2.47 5.14 -26.64
N LEU A 91 2.77 4.58 -27.81
CA LEU A 91 4.12 4.14 -28.16
C LEU A 91 5.10 5.32 -28.23
N ARG A 92 4.70 6.42 -28.87
CA ARG A 92 5.50 7.65 -28.93
C ARG A 92 5.77 8.22 -27.55
N LEU A 93 4.74 8.29 -26.72
CA LEU A 93 4.87 8.76 -25.33
C LEU A 93 5.83 7.86 -24.55
N THR A 94 5.68 6.54 -24.67
CA THR A 94 6.53 5.57 -23.99
C THR A 94 7.99 5.72 -24.41
N SER A 95 8.26 5.85 -25.71
CA SER A 95 9.61 6.10 -26.23
C SER A 95 10.21 7.37 -25.61
N GLN A 96 9.46 8.46 -25.52
CA GLN A 96 9.92 9.69 -24.87
C GLN A 96 10.22 9.48 -23.38
N VAL A 97 9.36 8.76 -22.64
CA VAL A 97 9.57 8.48 -21.21
C VAL A 97 10.83 7.62 -21.01
N THR A 98 11.02 6.57 -21.82
CA THR A 98 12.23 5.73 -21.74
C THR A 98 13.50 6.52 -22.01
N GLN A 99 13.49 7.38 -23.02
CA GLN A 99 14.61 8.26 -23.34
C GLN A 99 14.95 9.19 -22.16
N ARG A 100 13.94 9.82 -21.53
CA ARG A 100 14.13 10.68 -20.35
C ARG A 100 14.63 9.90 -19.13
N ALA A 101 14.15 8.68 -18.92
CA ALA A 101 14.62 7.82 -17.84
C ALA A 101 16.11 7.46 -18.01
N VAL A 102 16.53 7.14 -19.25
CA VAL A 102 17.94 6.86 -19.57
C VAL A 102 18.81 8.11 -19.40
N GLU A 103 18.33 9.29 -19.81
CA GLU A 103 19.03 10.56 -19.61
C GLU A 103 19.22 10.87 -18.12
N ALA A 104 18.16 10.75 -17.32
CA ALA A 104 18.22 10.99 -15.87
C ALA A 104 19.22 10.05 -15.17
N TYR A 105 19.27 8.77 -15.57
CA TYR A 105 20.27 7.84 -15.05
C TYR A 105 21.70 8.28 -15.42
N LYS A 106 21.92 8.65 -16.69
CA LYS A 106 23.24 9.12 -17.18
C LYS A 106 23.68 10.42 -16.51
N GLU A 107 22.75 11.27 -16.10
CA GLU A 107 23.03 12.51 -15.37
C GLU A 107 23.47 12.21 -13.94
N ILE A 108 22.73 11.38 -13.21
CA ILE A 108 23.07 10.97 -11.83
C ILE A 108 24.44 10.26 -11.79
N SER A 109 24.76 9.42 -12.77
CA SER A 109 26.06 8.75 -12.85
C SER A 109 27.23 9.71 -13.09
N ARG A 110 26.97 10.88 -13.70
CA ARG A 110 28.00 11.89 -14.02
C ARG A 110 28.33 12.80 -12.83
N VAL A 111 27.48 12.84 -11.81
CA VAL A 111 27.72 13.64 -10.59
C VAL A 111 28.66 12.91 -9.62
N GLN A 112 28.90 11.60 -9.78
CA GLN A 112 29.79 10.79 -8.92
C GLN A 112 31.23 10.66 -9.43
N ILE A 113 31.77 11.71 -10.05
CA ILE A 113 33.22 11.83 -10.31
C ILE A 113 33.83 12.94 -9.47
#